data_AF-A0A6A8LVA5-F1
#
_entry.id   AF-A0A6A8LVA5-F1
#
_cell.length_a   1.000
_cell.length_b   1.000
_cell.length_c   1.000
_cell.angle_alpha   90.00
_cell.angle_beta   90.00
_cell.angle_gamma   90.00
#
_symmetry.space_group_name_H-M   'P 1'
#
loop_
_entity.id
_entity.type
_entity.pdbx_description
1 polymer ?
#
loop_
_entity_poly.entity_id
_entity_poly.type
_entity_poly.pdbx_seq_one_letter_code
_entity_poly.pdbx_strand_id
1 'polypeptide(L)'
;QTRAEIEEKVGTPRQLSLRILADYSLKDDGKESGGILPKTNIKTAWLIILALLATPATLIIGVALLGVLVAAIGVAFAVAVTIIALAGAAIFITLTSLYVGIFLLFTKLGVGLFYLGIGIIGIGALMVILPIIYLIIVTVVKMVA
;
A
#
# COMPACT_ATOMS: atom_id res chain seq x y z
N GLN A 1 -47.75 -12.72 77.68
CA GLN A 1 -46.96 -11.95 76.69
C GLN A 1 -46.34 -12.98 75.75
N THR A 2 -47.04 -13.30 74.65
CA THR A 2 -46.83 -12.81 73.27
C THR A 2 -45.74 -13.64 72.57
N ARG A 3 -46.00 -14.84 72.03
CA ARG A 3 -46.42 -15.14 70.63
C ARG A 3 -45.72 -14.38 69.49
N ALA A 4 -44.66 -13.59 69.75
CA ALA A 4 -43.98 -12.75 68.76
C ALA A 4 -42.47 -13.08 68.59
N GLU A 5 -42.02 -14.29 68.91
CA GLU A 5 -40.63 -14.68 68.67
C GLU A 5 -40.52 -16.12 68.15
N ILE A 6 -41.50 -16.52 67.33
CA ILE A 6 -41.41 -17.68 66.43
C ILE A 6 -41.32 -17.21 64.95
N GLU A 7 -41.35 -15.90 64.70
CA GLU A 7 -41.29 -15.28 63.38
C GLU A 7 -39.92 -14.60 63.10
N GLU A 8 -38.84 -15.37 63.02
CA GLU A 8 -37.78 -15.09 62.02
C GLU A 8 -36.94 -16.34 61.74
N LYS A 9 -37.64 -17.46 61.63
CA LYS A 9 -37.16 -18.61 60.89
C LYS A 9 -36.78 -18.11 59.49
N VAL A 10 -35.49 -18.16 59.14
CA VAL A 10 -35.01 -18.17 57.75
C VAL A 10 -35.22 -16.84 57.00
N GLY A 11 -34.30 -15.87 57.14
CA GLY A 11 -34.52 -14.58 56.50
C GLY A 11 -33.37 -13.59 56.35
N THR A 12 -32.22 -13.98 55.77
CA THR A 12 -31.54 -12.97 54.93
C THR A 12 -30.88 -13.58 53.68
N PRO A 13 -31.64 -13.72 52.57
CA PRO A 13 -31.14 -14.15 51.25
C PRO A 13 -30.10 -13.20 50.62
N ARG A 14 -29.74 -12.10 51.30
CA ARG A 14 -28.79 -11.10 50.83
C ARG A 14 -27.34 -11.56 50.85
N GLN A 15 -26.98 -12.45 51.79
CA GLN A 15 -25.62 -13.01 51.83
C GLN A 15 -25.42 -14.09 50.75
N LEU A 16 -26.49 -14.80 50.38
CA LEU A 16 -26.43 -15.77 49.27
C LEU A 16 -26.39 -15.07 47.91
N SER A 17 -27.16 -14.00 47.71
CA SER A 17 -27.15 -13.26 46.44
C SER A 17 -25.83 -12.54 46.18
N LEU A 18 -25.18 -11.96 47.21
CA LEU A 18 -23.83 -11.40 47.04
C LEU A 18 -22.79 -12.49 46.69
N ARG A 19 -22.92 -13.69 47.26
CA ARG A 19 -22.01 -14.81 46.98
C ARG A 19 -22.23 -15.40 45.58
N ILE A 20 -23.49 -15.48 45.14
CA ILE A 20 -23.84 -15.90 43.77
C ILE A 20 -23.44 -14.83 42.75
N LEU A 21 -23.59 -13.54 43.05
CA LEU A 21 -23.15 -12.45 42.18
C LEU A 21 -21.61 -12.40 42.06
N ALA A 22 -20.89 -12.71 43.14
CA ALA A 22 -19.44 -12.87 43.11
C ALA A 22 -19.01 -14.14 42.33
N ASP A 23 -19.73 -15.26 42.49
CA ASP A 23 -19.50 -16.48 41.69
C ASP A 23 -19.87 -16.30 40.21
N TYR A 24 -20.83 -15.42 39.90
CA TYR A 24 -21.19 -15.07 38.51
C TYR A 24 -20.26 -14.02 37.90
N SER A 25 -19.65 -13.14 38.70
CA SER A 25 -18.62 -12.20 38.25
C SER A 25 -17.32 -12.90 37.84
N LEU A 26 -17.15 -14.19 38.15
CA LEU A 26 -16.06 -15.01 37.62
C LEU A 26 -16.43 -15.71 36.30
N LYS A 27 -17.68 -15.59 35.82
CA LYS A 27 -18.14 -16.31 34.64
C LYS A 27 -18.16 -15.47 33.36
N ASP A 28 -18.18 -14.14 33.45
CA ASP A 28 -18.57 -13.32 32.29
C ASP A 28 -17.64 -12.19 31.83
N ASP A 29 -16.59 -11.83 32.56
CA ASP A 29 -15.62 -10.85 32.05
C ASP A 29 -14.26 -11.19 32.67
N GLY A 30 -13.22 -11.52 31.93
CA GLY A 30 -12.78 -10.70 30.82
C GLY A 30 -11.34 -10.30 31.14
N LYS A 31 -10.43 -11.18 30.71
CA LYS A 31 -9.10 -10.84 30.24
C LYS A 31 -8.01 -10.51 31.29
N GLU A 32 -6.83 -10.96 30.90
CA GLU A 32 -5.51 -10.42 31.28
C GLU A 32 -4.95 -10.89 32.62
N SER A 33 -4.27 -12.04 32.57
CA SER A 33 -2.81 -12.12 32.75
C SER A 33 -2.42 -13.46 33.36
N GLY A 34 -1.44 -14.12 32.74
CA GLY A 34 -0.55 -15.03 33.45
C GLY A 34 -1.15 -16.33 33.98
N GLY A 35 -1.28 -17.32 33.09
CA GLY A 35 -1.15 -18.72 33.49
C GLY A 35 -2.37 -19.37 34.14
N ILE A 36 -2.38 -20.70 34.04
CA ILE A 36 -3.34 -21.64 34.63
C ILE A 36 -4.59 -21.88 33.75
N LEU A 37 -4.36 -22.82 32.85
CA LEU A 37 -5.25 -23.60 31.99
C LEU A 37 -6.58 -24.00 32.68
N PRO A 38 -7.75 -23.74 32.06
CA PRO A 38 -8.92 -24.58 32.27
C PRO A 38 -9.61 -24.93 30.94
N LYS A 39 -9.64 -26.24 30.64
CA LYS A 39 -10.49 -26.89 29.62
C LYS A 39 -10.20 -26.42 28.20
N THR A 40 -9.14 -27.00 27.66
CA THR A 40 -8.70 -26.96 26.27
C THR A 40 -9.90 -27.12 25.32
N ASN A 41 -10.43 -26.00 24.85
CA ASN A 41 -11.14 -25.99 23.58
C ASN A 41 -10.09 -26.42 22.56
N ILE A 42 -10.14 -27.70 22.16
CA ILE A 42 -9.29 -28.27 21.11
C ILE A 42 -9.31 -27.38 19.87
N LYS A 43 -10.44 -26.72 19.59
CA LYS A 43 -10.54 -25.69 18.55
C LYS A 43 -9.63 -24.48 18.79
N THR A 44 -9.50 -23.98 20.01
CA THR A 44 -8.61 -22.84 20.34
C THR A 44 -7.14 -23.25 20.28
N ALA A 45 -6.76 -24.42 20.79
CA ALA A 45 -5.39 -24.93 20.64
C ALA A 45 -5.04 -25.22 19.17
N TRP A 46 -5.99 -25.76 18.41
CA TRP A 46 -5.86 -25.99 16.98
C TRP A 46 -5.80 -24.69 16.17
N LEU A 47 -6.54 -23.66 16.58
CA LEU A 47 -6.44 -22.30 16.03
C LEU A 47 -5.09 -21.65 16.33
N ILE A 48 -4.51 -21.87 17.50
CA ILE A 48 -3.16 -21.38 17.83
C ILE A 48 -2.10 -22.10 16.99
N ILE A 49 -2.24 -23.40 16.75
CA ILE A 49 -1.35 -24.17 15.86
C ILE A 49 -1.52 -23.72 14.40
N LEU A 50 -2.76 -23.50 13.94
CA LEU A 50 -3.05 -22.92 12.63
C LEU A 50 -2.46 -21.50 12.52
N ALA A 51 -2.59 -20.69 13.55
CA ALA A 51 -2.04 -19.34 13.59
C ALA A 51 -0.51 -19.35 13.59
N LEU A 52 0.13 -20.26 14.34
CA LEU A 52 1.58 -20.40 14.40
C LEU A 52 2.15 -20.95 13.07
N LEU A 53 1.41 -21.81 12.37
CA LEU A 53 1.76 -22.27 11.02
C LEU A 53 1.45 -21.22 9.95
N ALA A 54 0.45 -20.37 10.17
CA ALA A 54 0.17 -19.21 9.33
C ALA A 54 1.21 -18.09 9.52
N THR A 55 1.80 -17.95 10.71
CA THR A 55 2.79 -16.91 11.06
C THR A 55 4.04 -16.89 10.13
N PRO A 56 4.65 -18.03 9.72
CA PRO A 56 5.72 -18.00 8.72
C PRO A 56 5.18 -17.66 7.32
N ALA A 57 3.97 -18.12 6.97
CA ALA A 57 3.37 -17.84 5.66
C ALA A 57 2.97 -16.35 5.52
N THR A 58 2.45 -15.73 6.58
CA THR A 58 2.07 -14.31 6.59
C THR A 58 3.27 -13.39 6.52
N LEU A 59 4.43 -13.77 7.07
CA LEU A 59 5.68 -13.01 6.86
C LEU A 59 6.13 -13.05 5.40
N ILE A 60 6.11 -14.23 4.76
CA ILE A 60 6.50 -14.38 3.34
C ILE A 60 5.54 -13.59 2.44
N ILE A 61 4.23 -13.72 2.67
CA ILE A 61 3.20 -13.01 1.91
C ILE A 61 3.27 -11.50 2.18
N GLY A 62 3.55 -11.08 3.41
CA GLY A 62 3.70 -9.68 3.79
C GLY A 62 4.90 -9.00 3.12
N VAL A 63 6.05 -9.69 3.06
CA VAL A 63 7.24 -9.20 2.32
C VAL A 63 6.96 -9.15 0.82
N ALA A 64 6.27 -10.15 0.27
CA ALA A 64 5.86 -10.13 -1.14
C ALA A 64 4.93 -8.94 -1.44
N LEU A 65 3.96 -8.66 -0.58
CA LEU A 65 3.03 -7.54 -0.74
C LEU A 65 3.75 -6.18 -0.66
N LEU A 66 4.68 -6.03 0.28
CA LEU A 66 5.55 -4.85 0.38
C LEU A 66 6.43 -4.70 -0.87
N GLY A 67 6.99 -5.80 -1.38
CA GLY A 67 7.76 -5.81 -2.61
C GLY A 67 6.94 -5.35 -3.82
N VAL A 68 5.69 -5.82 -3.93
CA VAL A 68 4.76 -5.38 -4.99
C VAL A 68 4.43 -3.89 -4.87
N LEU A 69 4.23 -3.38 -3.65
CA LEU A 69 3.96 -1.96 -3.43
C LEU A 69 5.15 -1.08 -3.82
N VAL A 70 6.37 -1.47 -3.43
CA VAL A 70 7.60 -0.76 -3.81
C VAL A 70 7.83 -0.85 -5.32
N ALA A 71 7.58 -2.02 -5.94
CA ALA A 71 7.67 -2.19 -7.38
C ALA A 71 6.67 -1.31 -8.12
N ALA A 72 5.42 -1.21 -7.65
CA ALA A 72 4.40 -0.37 -8.26
C ALA A 72 4.80 1.12 -8.26
N ILE A 73 5.33 1.61 -7.14
CA ILE A 73 5.85 2.98 -7.02
C ILE A 73 7.09 3.17 -7.91
N GLY A 74 7.99 2.18 -7.92
CA GLY A 74 9.19 2.18 -8.76
C GLY A 74 8.87 2.23 -10.25
N VAL A 75 7.88 1.49 -10.71
CA VAL A 75 7.41 1.50 -12.10
C VAL A 75 6.81 2.86 -12.44
N ALA A 76 5.97 3.44 -11.57
CA ALA A 76 5.41 4.77 -11.80
C ALA A 76 6.52 5.84 -11.94
N PHE A 77 7.54 5.80 -11.08
CA PHE A 77 8.69 6.70 -11.17
C PHE A 77 9.53 6.44 -12.42
N ALA A 78 9.80 5.18 -12.77
CA ALA A 78 10.55 4.82 -13.97
C ALA A 78 9.86 5.31 -15.25
N VAL A 79 8.53 5.19 -15.34
CA VAL A 79 7.75 5.72 -16.47
C VAL A 79 7.90 7.24 -16.56
N ALA A 80 7.83 7.98 -15.45
CA ALA A 80 8.05 9.42 -15.47
C ALA A 80 9.45 9.80 -15.96
N VAL A 81 10.49 9.13 -15.44
CA VAL A 81 11.89 9.40 -15.82
C VAL A 81 12.16 9.06 -17.28
N THR A 82 11.65 7.93 -17.76
CA THR A 82 11.83 7.51 -19.16
C THR A 82 11.20 8.50 -20.13
N ILE A 83 10.03 9.05 -19.84
CA ILE A 83 9.39 10.09 -20.66
C ILE A 83 10.26 11.35 -20.75
N ILE A 84 10.79 11.82 -19.61
CA ILE A 84 11.67 12.99 -19.57
C ILE A 84 12.97 12.72 -20.34
N ALA A 85 13.56 11.53 -20.18
CA ALA A 85 14.76 11.13 -20.90
C ALA A 85 14.53 11.06 -22.41
N LEU A 86 13.38 10.53 -22.86
CA LEU A 86 13.01 10.46 -24.26
C LEU A 86 12.84 11.87 -24.87
N ALA A 87 12.26 12.79 -24.10
CA ALA A 87 12.14 14.19 -24.49
C ALA A 87 13.52 14.85 -24.66
N GLY A 88 14.41 14.66 -23.70
CA GLY A 88 15.79 15.15 -23.78
C GLY A 88 16.51 14.59 -25.00
N ALA A 89 16.42 13.28 -25.24
CA ALA A 89 17.02 12.63 -26.41
C ALA A 89 16.47 13.21 -27.73
N ALA A 90 15.15 13.45 -27.81
CA ALA A 90 14.55 14.06 -28.99
C ALA A 90 15.12 15.45 -29.29
N ILE A 91 15.37 16.28 -28.26
CA ILE A 91 16.02 17.60 -28.42
C ILE A 91 17.43 17.44 -29.01
N PHE A 92 18.23 16.54 -28.43
CA PHE A 92 19.61 16.31 -28.89
C PHE A 92 19.68 15.80 -30.34
N ILE A 93 18.82 14.85 -30.70
CA ILE A 93 18.74 14.31 -32.06
C ILE A 93 18.36 15.41 -33.05
N THR A 94 17.34 16.20 -32.71
CA THR A 94 16.85 17.30 -33.55
C THR A 94 17.95 18.33 -33.80
N LEU A 95 18.65 18.75 -32.74
CA LEU A 95 19.71 19.74 -32.83
C LEU A 95 20.91 19.24 -33.66
N THR A 96 21.31 17.99 -33.44
CA THR A 96 22.41 17.36 -34.18
C THR A 96 22.05 17.17 -35.65
N SER A 97 20.83 16.70 -35.95
CA SER A 97 20.35 16.53 -37.33
C SER A 97 20.32 17.86 -38.09
N LEU A 98 19.94 18.94 -37.42
CA LEU A 98 19.86 20.27 -38.03
C LEU A 98 21.26 20.84 -38.30
N TYR A 99 22.20 20.66 -37.37
CA TYR A 99 23.60 21.05 -37.54
C TYR A 99 24.26 20.29 -38.70
N VAL A 100 24.13 18.97 -38.71
CA VAL A 100 24.66 18.10 -39.77
C VAL A 100 23.99 18.41 -41.11
N GLY A 101 22.68 18.64 -41.13
CA GLY A 101 21.93 19.00 -42.34
C GLY A 101 22.43 20.30 -42.98
N ILE A 102 22.66 21.36 -42.18
CA ILE A 102 23.23 22.62 -42.67
C ILE A 102 24.63 22.40 -43.26
N PHE A 103 25.48 21.64 -42.59
CA PHE A 103 26.85 21.42 -43.04
C PHE A 103 26.89 20.60 -44.34
N LEU A 104 26.08 19.55 -44.43
CA LEU A 104 26.02 18.69 -45.61
C LEU A 104 25.39 19.38 -46.82
N LEU A 105 24.61 20.44 -46.64
CA LEU A 105 24.01 21.19 -47.75
C LEU A 105 25.09 21.72 -48.72
N PHE A 106 26.25 22.12 -48.20
CA PHE A 106 27.38 22.65 -48.98
C PHE A 106 28.21 21.56 -49.67
N THR A 107 28.06 20.29 -49.27
CA THR A 107 28.87 19.18 -49.81
C THR A 107 28.04 18.25 -50.70
N LYS A 108 26.86 17.86 -50.23
CA LYS A 108 25.94 16.91 -50.86
C LYS A 108 24.50 17.36 -50.60
N LEU A 109 23.96 18.17 -51.52
CA LEU A 109 22.63 18.79 -51.40
C LEU A 109 21.52 17.79 -51.01
N GLY A 110 21.45 16.62 -51.65
CA GLY A 110 20.39 15.64 -51.37
C GLY A 110 20.41 15.09 -49.94
N VAL A 111 21.59 14.81 -49.39
CA VAL A 111 21.73 14.29 -48.02
C VAL A 111 21.52 15.42 -47.01
N GLY A 112 22.01 16.62 -47.30
CA GLY A 112 21.75 17.81 -46.49
C GLY A 112 20.26 18.08 -46.33
N LEU A 113 19.50 18.09 -47.43
CA LEU A 113 18.05 18.33 -47.41
C LEU A 113 17.30 17.27 -46.59
N PHE A 114 17.72 16.00 -46.66
CA PHE A 114 17.12 14.91 -45.89
C PHE A 114 17.31 15.09 -44.37
N TYR A 115 18.54 15.38 -43.91
CA TYR A 115 18.82 15.63 -42.49
C TYR A 115 18.17 16.92 -41.97
N LEU A 116 18.06 17.93 -42.83
CA LEU A 116 17.34 19.17 -42.51
C LEU A 116 15.84 18.91 -42.37
N GLY A 117 15.27 18.06 -43.22
CA GLY A 117 13.89 17.57 -43.10
C GLY A 117 13.64 16.83 -41.78
N ILE A 118 14.52 15.90 -41.39
CA ILE A 118 14.46 15.24 -40.07
C ILE A 118 14.53 16.27 -38.93
N GLY A 119 15.38 17.27 -39.05
CA GLY A 119 15.48 18.37 -38.08
C GLY A 119 14.17 19.15 -37.95
N ILE A 120 13.52 19.51 -39.07
CA ILE A 120 12.24 20.23 -39.06
C ILE A 120 11.13 19.36 -38.46
N ILE A 121 11.06 18.08 -38.83
CA ILE A 121 10.11 17.13 -38.24
C ILE A 121 10.36 16.98 -36.73
N GLY A 122 11.63 16.94 -36.31
CA GLY A 122 12.02 16.89 -34.90
C GLY A 122 11.54 18.12 -34.12
N ILE A 123 11.66 19.32 -34.69
CA ILE A 123 11.13 20.56 -34.08
C ILE A 123 9.60 20.48 -33.97
N GLY A 124 8.91 20.05 -35.02
CA GLY A 124 7.46 19.86 -35.00
C GLY A 124 7.03 18.84 -33.95
N ALA A 125 7.74 17.71 -33.86
CA ALA A 125 7.50 16.68 -32.87
C ALA A 125 7.73 17.18 -31.44
N LEU A 126 8.78 17.98 -31.20
CA LEU A 126 9.03 18.61 -29.89
C LEU A 126 7.88 19.52 -29.46
N MET A 127 7.36 20.32 -30.38
CA MET A 127 6.24 21.23 -30.11
C MET A 127 4.98 20.46 -29.67
N VAL A 128 4.78 19.23 -30.15
CA VAL A 128 3.69 18.33 -29.73
C VAL A 128 4.05 17.54 -28.46
N ILE A 129 5.30 17.15 -28.28
CA ILE A 129 5.77 16.35 -27.14
C ILE A 129 5.78 17.16 -25.84
N LEU A 130 6.16 18.44 -25.87
CA LEU A 130 6.17 19.31 -24.69
C LEU A 130 4.82 19.34 -23.94
N PRO A 131 3.66 19.61 -24.58
CA PRO A 131 2.38 19.61 -23.88
C PRO A 131 1.97 18.21 -23.40
N ILE A 132 2.35 17.14 -24.11
CA ILE A 132 2.07 15.77 -23.68
C ILE A 132 2.82 15.44 -22.38
N ILE A 133 4.10 15.80 -22.29
CA ILE A 133 4.90 15.60 -21.06
C ILE A 133 4.27 16.35 -19.89
N TYR A 134 3.86 17.60 -20.10
CA TYR A 134 3.20 18.40 -19.08
C TYR A 134 1.90 17.73 -18.58
N LEU A 135 1.07 17.22 -19.49
CA LEU A 135 -0.16 16.49 -19.13
C LEU A 135 0.13 15.24 -18.31
N ILE A 136 1.16 14.48 -18.66
CA ILE A 136 1.54 13.27 -17.93
C ILE A 136 2.04 13.61 -16.53
N ILE A 137 2.93 14.60 -16.38
CA ILE A 137 3.43 15.04 -15.06
C ILE A 137 2.25 15.46 -14.18
N VAL A 138 1.34 16.28 -14.69
CA VAL A 138 0.16 16.72 -13.94
C VAL A 138 -0.74 15.54 -13.56
N THR A 139 -0.92 14.56 -14.44
CA THR A 139 -1.75 13.37 -14.15
C THR A 139 -1.12 12.51 -13.06
N VAL A 140 0.20 12.30 -13.10
CA VAL A 140 0.93 11.55 -12.09
C VAL A 140 0.86 12.26 -10.74
N VAL A 141 1.09 13.58 -10.71
CA VAL A 141 0.99 14.37 -9.46
C VAL A 141 -0.41 14.29 -8.87
N LYS A 142 -1.46 14.39 -9.69
CA LYS A 142 -2.86 14.26 -9.25
C LYS A 142 -3.25 12.85 -8.78
N MET A 143 -2.58 11.80 -9.28
CA MET A 143 -2.84 10.43 -8.86
C MET A 143 -2.19 10.13 -7.50
N VAL A 144 -1.14 10.87 -7.15
CA VAL A 144 -0.37 10.71 -5.92
C VAL A 144 -0.87 11.62 -4.78
N ALA A 145 -1.35 12.82 -5.09
CA ALA A 145 -1.90 13.79 -4.12
C ALA A 145 -3.38 13.56 -3.83
#